data_AF-A0AAN8PL67-F1
#
_entry.id   AF-A0AAN8PL67-F1
#
_cell.length_a   1.000
_cell.length_b   1.000
_cell.length_c   1.000
_cell.angle_alpha   90.00
_cell.angle_beta   90.00
_cell.angle_gamma   90.00
#
_symmetry.space_group_name_H-M   'P 1'
#
loop_
_entity.id
_entity.type
_entity.pdbx_description
1 polymer ?
#
loop_
_entity_poly.entity_id
_entity_poly.type
_entity_poly.pdbx_seq_one_letter_code
_entity_poly.pdbx_strand_id
1 'polypeptide(L)'
;MLDLNYSVHETRLTLHAQYHYECPQDYVLVNQNCYYFSTSADTWRSAYFNCKDKNGELALVKKKWMDKSLRTYLKTGRMGKSTTDA
;
A
#
# COMPACT_ATOMS: atom_id res chain seq x y z
N MET A 1 6.93 -23.71 -20.35
CA MET A 1 5.54 -23.25 -20.56
C MET A 1 4.73 -23.71 -19.35
N LEU A 2 4.48 -22.93 -18.31
CA LEU A 2 4.86 -21.56 -17.93
C LEU A 2 5.20 -21.60 -16.43
N ASP A 3 6.31 -20.96 -16.08
CA ASP A 3 6.80 -20.75 -14.72
C ASP A 3 5.89 -19.80 -13.94
N LEU A 4 5.57 -20.14 -12.69
CA LEU A 4 5.30 -19.14 -11.66
C LEU A 4 5.95 -19.58 -10.34
N ASN A 5 7.23 -19.22 -10.22
CA ASN A 5 7.96 -19.16 -8.95
C ASN A 5 7.21 -18.24 -7.99
N TYR A 6 6.34 -18.81 -7.16
CA TYR A 6 5.88 -18.14 -5.94
C TYR A 6 6.75 -18.69 -4.80
N SER A 7 7.72 -17.89 -4.36
CA SER A 7 8.52 -18.17 -3.18
C SER A 7 7.60 -18.14 -1.96
N VAL A 8 7.02 -19.28 -1.61
CA VAL A 8 6.28 -19.46 -0.36
C VAL A 8 7.31 -19.42 0.76
N HIS A 9 7.47 -18.27 1.40
CA HIS A 9 8.21 -18.21 2.66
C HIS A 9 7.46 -19.05 3.69
N GLU A 10 8.11 -20.12 4.10
CA GLU A 10 7.67 -21.12 5.06
C GLU A 10 7.17 -20.49 6.36
N THR A 11 5.88 -20.63 6.68
CA THR A 11 5.38 -20.39 8.03
C THR A 11 4.44 -21.52 8.47
N ARG A 12 4.86 -22.21 9.54
CA ARG A 12 4.16 -23.33 10.17
C ARG A 12 2.72 -22.95 10.55
N LEU A 13 1.78 -23.86 10.26
CA LEU A 13 0.37 -23.80 10.62
C LEU A 13 0.17 -23.68 12.14
N THR A 14 -0.35 -22.56 12.62
CA THR A 14 -1.01 -22.46 13.94
C THR A 14 -2.43 -21.93 13.78
N LEU A 15 -3.38 -22.75 14.25
CA LEU A 15 -4.82 -22.55 14.36
C LEU A 15 -5.17 -21.15 14.95
N HIS A 16 -6.16 -20.47 14.36
CA HIS A 16 -6.71 -19.13 14.72
C HIS A 16 -5.90 -17.90 14.25
N ALA A 17 -5.56 -17.85 12.97
CA ALA A 17 -5.12 -16.59 12.37
C ALA A 17 -6.33 -15.65 12.16
N GLN A 18 -6.59 -14.79 13.14
CA GLN A 18 -7.25 -13.52 12.85
C GLN A 18 -6.41 -12.85 11.74
N TYR A 19 -6.99 -12.74 10.54
CA TYR A 19 -6.32 -12.15 9.38
C TYR A 19 -6.14 -10.66 9.68
N HIS A 20 -5.11 -10.32 10.45
CA HIS A 20 -4.76 -8.94 10.70
C HIS A 20 -4.15 -8.45 9.39
N TYR A 21 -4.88 -7.58 8.69
CA TYR A 21 -4.35 -6.87 7.54
C TYR A 21 -3.29 -5.89 8.06
N GLU A 22 -2.10 -6.41 8.34
CA GLU A 22 -0.92 -5.61 8.67
C GLU A 22 -0.41 -4.99 7.37
N CYS A 23 -0.53 -3.68 7.27
CA CYS A 23 0.16 -2.95 6.24
C CYS A 23 1.63 -2.78 6.61
N PRO A 24 2.55 -2.82 5.63
CA PRO A 24 3.94 -2.46 5.86
C PRO A 24 4.08 -1.09 6.52
N GLN A 25 5.24 -0.83 7.11
CA GLN A 25 5.54 0.47 7.69
C GLN A 25 5.31 1.59 6.67
N ASP A 26 4.69 2.69 7.11
CA ASP A 26 4.29 3.86 6.30
C ASP A 26 3.14 3.61 5.29
N TYR A 27 2.58 2.40 5.25
CA TYR A 27 1.35 2.11 4.52
C TYR A 27 0.14 2.17 5.45
N VAL A 28 -0.96 2.65 4.90
CA VAL A 28 -2.22 2.79 5.62
C VAL A 28 -3.28 1.90 5.01
N LEU A 29 -4.01 1.19 5.85
CA LEU A 29 -5.11 0.33 5.43
C LEU A 29 -6.30 1.19 5.05
N VAL A 30 -6.64 1.22 3.76
CA VAL A 30 -7.87 1.83 3.26
C VAL A 30 -8.74 0.72 2.69
N ASN A 31 -9.82 0.39 3.40
CA ASN A 31 -10.66 -0.78 3.19
C ASN A 31 -9.88 -2.10 3.40
N GLN A 32 -9.45 -2.75 2.31
CA GLN A 32 -8.77 -4.05 2.30
C GLN A 32 -7.39 -3.99 1.63
N ASN A 33 -6.96 -2.79 1.24
CA ASN A 33 -5.70 -2.57 0.55
C ASN A 33 -4.82 -1.59 1.34
N CYS A 34 -3.52 -1.82 1.28
CA CYS A 34 -2.51 -0.96 1.87
C CYS A 34 -2.06 0.09 0.84
N TYR A 35 -2.11 1.36 1.22
CA TYR A 35 -1.68 2.47 0.36
C TYR A 35 -0.58 3.26 1.05
N TYR A 36 0.42 3.66 0.26
CA TYR A 36 1.38 4.68 0.63
C TYR A 36 0.99 6.00 -0.05
N PHE A 37 0.98 7.10 0.71
CA PHE A 37 0.69 8.42 0.19
C PHE A 37 1.98 9.25 0.21
N SER A 38 2.49 9.60 -0.98
CA SER A 38 3.64 10.48 -1.08
C SER A 38 3.28 11.90 -0.62
N THR A 39 4.19 12.54 0.11
CA THR A 39 4.08 13.96 0.49
C THR A 39 4.53 14.90 -0.64
N SER A 40 5.27 14.39 -1.63
CA SER A 40 5.70 15.11 -2.83
C SER A 40 4.74 14.91 -4.01
N ALA A 41 4.55 15.97 -4.79
CA ALA A 41 3.92 15.89 -6.10
C ALA A 41 4.98 15.59 -7.16
N ASP A 42 4.98 14.36 -7.67
CA ASP A 42 5.94 13.86 -8.64
C ASP A 42 5.31 13.64 -10.02
N THR A 43 6.14 13.61 -11.08
CA THR A 43 5.67 13.14 -12.39
C THR A 43 5.24 11.68 -12.30
N TRP A 44 4.35 11.24 -13.19
CA TRP A 44 3.88 9.84 -13.20
C TRP A 44 5.03 8.83 -13.22
N ARG A 45 6.08 9.11 -14.01
CA ARG A 45 7.26 8.23 -14.13
C ARG A 45 8.05 8.17 -12.82
N SER A 46 8.31 9.32 -12.20
CA SER A 46 9.02 9.38 -10.91
C SER A 46 8.21 8.69 -9.82
N ALA A 47 6.91 8.96 -9.73
CA ALA A 47 6.02 8.32 -8.77
C ALA A 47 5.99 6.79 -8.93
N TYR A 48 5.98 6.30 -10.18
CA TYR A 48 6.04 4.86 -10.45
C TYR A 48 7.32 4.22 -9.90
N PHE A 49 8.50 4.82 -10.16
CA PHE A 49 9.76 4.31 -9.64
C PHE A 49 9.85 4.42 -8.11
N ASN A 50 9.36 5.52 -7.53
CA ASN A 50 9.31 5.69 -6.08
C ASN A 50 8.45 4.60 -5.40
N CYS A 51 7.30 4.25 -5.99
CA CYS A 51 6.48 3.15 -5.49
C CYS A 51 7.17 1.79 -5.66
N LYS A 52 7.87 1.58 -6.78
CA LYS A 52 8.61 0.33 -7.04
C LYS A 52 9.77 0.12 -6.08
N ASP A 53 10.50 1.18 -5.73
CA ASP A 53 11.59 1.16 -4.75
C ASP A 53 11.11 0.74 -3.36
N LYS A 54 9.86 1.09 -3.01
CA LYS A 54 9.19 0.68 -1.77
C LYS A 54 8.51 -0.69 -1.85
N ASN A 55 8.91 -1.55 -2.79
CA ASN A 55 8.27 -2.85 -3.08
C ASN A 55 6.76 -2.76 -3.37
N GLY A 56 6.27 -1.59 -3.80
CA GLY A 56 4.88 -1.33 -4.14
C GLY A 56 4.65 -1.13 -5.63
N GLU A 57 3.42 -0.75 -5.97
CA GLU A 57 3.03 -0.33 -7.30
C GLU A 57 2.23 0.97 -7.23
N LEU A 58 2.36 1.80 -8.27
CA LEU A 58 1.60 3.04 -8.36
C LEU A 58 0.10 2.73 -8.39
N ALA A 59 -0.65 3.30 -7.44
CA ALA A 59 -2.06 2.98 -7.26
C ALA A 59 -2.89 3.34 -8.50
N LEU A 60 -3.58 2.34 -9.06
CA LEU A 60 -4.51 2.53 -10.19
C LEU A 60 -5.95 2.64 -9.68
N VAL A 61 -6.46 3.86 -9.62
CA VAL A 61 -7.83 4.14 -9.15
C VAL A 61 -8.82 4.01 -10.31
N LYS A 62 -9.25 2.78 -10.63
CA LYS A 62 -10.14 2.50 -11.77
C LYS A 62 -11.64 2.58 -11.44
N LYS A 63 -12.01 2.42 -10.17
CA LYS A 63 -13.41 2.31 -9.74
C LYS A 63 -13.81 3.50 -8.87
N LYS A 64 -15.05 3.97 -9.03
CA LYS A 64 -15.61 5.10 -8.25
C LYS A 64 -15.55 4.88 -6.74
N TRP A 65 -15.75 3.64 -6.28
CA TRP A 65 -15.70 3.33 -4.85
C TRP A 65 -14.27 3.43 -4.29
N MET A 66 -13.25 3.07 -5.06
CA MET A 66 -11.84 3.21 -4.65
C MET A 66 -11.49 4.70 -4.50
N ASP A 67 -11.84 5.51 -5.50
CA ASP A 67 -11.65 6.96 -5.48
C ASP A 67 -12.36 7.59 -4.26
N LYS A 68 -13.61 7.21 -4.01
CA LYS A 68 -14.38 7.68 -2.85
C LYS A 68 -13.69 7.33 -1.54
N SER A 69 -13.25 6.09 -1.35
CA SER A 69 -12.59 5.65 -0.12
C SER A 69 -11.26 6.38 0.11
N LEU A 70 -10.44 6.51 -0.93
CA LEU A 70 -9.16 7.23 -0.84
C LEU A 70 -9.38 8.72 -0.54
N ARG A 71 -10.33 9.37 -1.21
CA ARG A 71 -10.68 10.78 -0.92
C ARG A 71 -11.21 10.98 0.48
N THR A 72 -12.09 10.10 0.96
CA THR A 72 -12.59 10.16 2.33
C THR A 72 -11.44 10.03 3.32
N TYR A 73 -10.54 9.08 3.10
CA TYR A 73 -9.36 8.90 3.95
C TYR A 73 -8.49 10.18 3.98
N LEU A 74 -8.13 10.71 2.81
CA LEU A 74 -7.31 11.93 2.70
C LEU A 74 -7.94 13.14 3.40
N LYS A 75 -9.27 13.30 3.33
CA LYS A 75 -9.99 14.39 4.01
C LYS A 75 -10.01 14.27 5.53
N THR A 76 -9.86 13.06 6.07
CA THR A 76 -9.91 12.85 7.54
C THR A 76 -8.63 13.28 8.25
N GLY A 77 -7.60 13.74 7.53
CA GLY A 77 -6.34 14.21 8.14
C GLY A 77 -5.53 13.10 8.82
N ARG A 78 -5.88 11.82 8.59
CA ARG A 78 -5.22 10.65 9.18
C ARG A 78 -3.95 10.22 8.42
N MET A 79 -3.46 11.03 7.48
CA MET A 79 -2.19 10.77 6.81
C MET A 79 -1.12 10.64 7.90
N GLY A 80 -0.55 9.44 8.05
CA GLY A 80 0.48 9.16 9.04
C GLY A 80 1.59 10.20 8.93
N LYS A 81 2.02 10.76 10.06
CA LYS A 81 3.15 11.67 10.12
C LYS A 81 4.37 10.95 9.52
N SER A 82 4.80 11.32 8.31
CA SER A 82 6.12 10.95 7.82
C SER A 82 7.14 11.57 8.77
N THR A 83 7.78 10.71 9.56
CA THR A 83 8.91 11.08 10.42
C THR A 83 10.17 11.00 9.59
N THR A 84 10.43 12.06 8.83
CA THR A 84 11.77 12.34 8.28
C THR A 84 11.99 13.84 8.31
N ASP A 85 12.16 14.37 9.53
CA ASP A 85 12.92 15.58 9.78
C ASP A 85 14.29 15.13 10.32
N ALA A 86 15.32 15.21 9.47
CA ALA A 86 16.73 15.13 9.84
C ALA A 86 17.47 16.25 9.12
#